data_AF-A0A397TYD6-F1
#
_entry.id   AF-A0A397TYD6-F1
#
_cell.length_a   1.000
_cell.length_b   1.000
_cell.length_c   1.000
_cell.angle_alpha   90.00
_cell.angle_beta   90.00
_cell.angle_gamma   90.00
#
_symmetry.space_group_name_H-M   'P 1'
#
loop_
_entity.id
_entity.type
_entity.pdbx_description
1 polymer ?
#
loop_
_entity_poly.entity_id
_entity_poly.type
_entity_poly.pdbx_seq_one_letter_code
_entity_poly.pdbx_strand_id
1 'polypeptide(L)'
;MLETIYFARHGHRMDWISPIFDEVTYPTNLPWDSRLSQHGCNQAQELSQYFVKNNIKIDRIYSSPLFRTLQTASIIADKLDLEVFIEYGLSEWYDPLEAKTYPNCAPLSVLREFFPRINPAYIPITKLPNDGETLQGLQKRLDRTMQSLVDAGEDLKCVLIIAHAASLVAGVKALIKQRGAVINCGTCSLTKCTRSKEGWVLELNGDTSSLSHGSENNCIFTEVAVEDGVNEDEMQINNY
;
A
#
# COMPACT_ATOMS: atom_id res chain seq x y z
N MET A 1 0.91 2.68 -22.27
CA MET A 1 0.67 3.90 -21.48
C MET A 1 -0.32 3.51 -20.40
N LEU A 2 -0.03 3.79 -19.14
CA LEU A 2 -0.88 3.33 -18.04
C LEU A 2 -2.32 3.82 -18.18
N GLU A 3 -3.25 2.88 -18.25
CA GLU A 3 -4.70 3.08 -18.36
C GLU A 3 -5.40 2.86 -17.01
N THR A 4 -4.89 1.94 -16.18
CA THR A 4 -5.50 1.56 -14.89
C THR A 4 -4.44 1.37 -13.80
N ILE A 5 -4.73 1.87 -12.60
CA ILE A 5 -3.94 1.60 -11.39
C ILE A 5 -4.88 1.05 -10.33
N TYR A 6 -4.58 -0.16 -9.87
CA TYR A 6 -5.19 -0.75 -8.69
C TYR A 6 -4.32 -0.48 -7.47
N PHE A 7 -4.95 -0.25 -6.34
CA PHE A 7 -4.33 -0.03 -5.04
C PHE A 7 -4.93 -1.03 -4.06
N ALA A 8 -4.09 -1.75 -3.31
CA ALA A 8 -4.58 -2.58 -2.22
C ALA A 8 -3.68 -2.49 -0.99
N ARG A 9 -4.31 -2.39 0.19
CA ARG A 9 -3.60 -2.43 1.45
C ARG A 9 -3.09 -3.85 1.71
N HIS A 10 -1.99 -3.96 2.46
CA HIS A 10 -1.62 -5.26 3.05
C HIS A 10 -2.79 -5.92 3.80
N GLY A 11 -2.74 -7.24 3.92
CA GLY A 11 -3.72 -8.00 4.72
C GLY A 11 -3.57 -7.80 6.23
N HIS A 12 -4.43 -8.45 6.99
CA HIS A 12 -4.42 -8.46 8.45
C HIS A 12 -3.04 -8.87 9.01
N ARG A 13 -2.54 -8.11 9.99
CA ARG A 13 -1.20 -8.31 10.56
C ARG A 13 -1.18 -9.35 11.67
N MET A 14 -0.04 -10.00 11.88
CA MET A 14 0.14 -10.94 12.99
C MET A 14 0.22 -10.23 14.34
N ASP A 15 0.89 -9.09 14.41
CA ASP A 15 1.04 -8.31 15.64
C ASP A 15 -0.28 -7.72 16.19
N TRP A 16 -1.35 -7.68 15.39
CA TRP A 16 -2.71 -7.38 15.87
C TRP A 16 -3.33 -8.53 16.67
N ILE A 17 -2.84 -9.76 16.50
CA ILE A 17 -3.29 -10.95 17.23
C ILE A 17 -2.34 -11.23 18.39
N SER A 18 -1.03 -11.19 18.11
CA SER A 18 0.02 -11.50 19.07
C SER A 18 1.16 -10.49 18.91
N PRO A 19 1.18 -9.40 19.70
CA PRO A 19 2.20 -8.36 19.62
C PRO A 19 3.51 -8.77 20.30
N ILE A 20 3.94 -10.03 20.14
CA ILE A 20 5.20 -10.55 20.70
C ILE A 20 6.33 -10.22 19.75
N PHE A 21 7.40 -9.60 20.25
CA PHE A 21 8.59 -9.34 19.44
C PHE A 21 9.46 -10.61 19.33
N ASP A 22 9.16 -11.44 18.33
CA ASP A 22 9.88 -12.65 17.98
C ASP A 22 9.96 -12.86 16.46
N GLU A 23 10.72 -13.85 16.00
CA GLU A 23 10.87 -14.18 14.57
C GLU A 23 9.57 -14.70 13.94
N VAL A 24 8.65 -15.22 14.76
CA VAL A 24 7.33 -15.64 14.28
C VAL A 24 6.54 -14.42 13.83
N THR A 25 6.53 -13.35 14.61
CA THR A 25 5.75 -12.14 14.36
C THR A 25 6.49 -11.15 13.45
N TYR A 26 7.81 -11.05 13.59
CA TYR A 26 8.71 -10.13 12.87
C TYR A 26 9.87 -10.91 12.22
N PRO A 27 9.67 -11.51 11.03
CA PRO A 27 10.64 -12.44 10.44
C PRO A 27 11.99 -11.81 10.07
N THR A 28 12.03 -10.49 9.93
CA THR A 28 13.24 -9.71 9.65
C THR A 28 13.98 -9.26 10.92
N ASN A 29 13.44 -9.59 12.10
CA ASN A 29 13.89 -9.10 13.41
C ASN A 29 13.91 -7.56 13.50
N LEU A 30 13.09 -6.88 12.70
CA LEU A 30 12.91 -5.43 12.72
C LEU A 30 11.59 -5.07 13.41
N PRO A 31 11.57 -4.05 14.30
CA PRO A 31 10.35 -3.62 14.94
C PRO A 31 9.35 -3.08 13.90
N TRP A 32 8.06 -3.33 14.13
CA TRP A 32 6.96 -2.89 13.27
C TRP A 32 6.93 -3.51 11.86
N ASP A 33 7.86 -4.41 11.54
CA ASP A 33 7.93 -5.15 10.27
C ASP A 33 7.22 -6.51 10.37
N SER A 34 6.02 -6.50 10.95
CA SER A 34 5.27 -7.74 11.21
C SER A 34 4.81 -8.41 9.92
N ARG A 35 4.74 -9.74 9.93
CA ARG A 35 4.10 -10.55 8.89
C ARG A 35 2.58 -10.44 8.90
N LEU A 36 1.94 -11.03 7.89
CA LEU A 36 0.50 -11.28 7.89
C LEU A 36 0.15 -12.39 8.89
N SER A 37 -1.02 -12.25 9.49
CA SER A 37 -1.70 -13.37 10.17
C SER A 37 -2.18 -14.40 9.13
N GLN A 38 -2.61 -15.58 9.58
CA GLN A 38 -3.25 -16.54 8.67
C GLN A 38 -4.48 -15.94 7.98
N HIS A 39 -5.26 -15.13 8.71
CA HIS A 39 -6.38 -14.38 8.14
C HIS A 39 -5.93 -13.41 7.05
N GLY A 40 -4.87 -12.64 7.28
CA GLY A 40 -4.31 -11.73 6.28
C GLY A 40 -3.79 -12.44 5.03
N CYS A 41 -3.21 -13.64 5.18
CA CYS A 41 -2.85 -14.49 4.05
C CYS A 41 -4.09 -14.91 3.24
N ASN A 42 -5.18 -15.29 3.91
CA ASN A 42 -6.44 -15.66 3.24
C ASN A 42 -7.04 -14.47 2.47
N GLN A 43 -7.05 -13.27 3.07
CA GLN A 43 -7.50 -12.04 2.38
C GLN A 43 -6.69 -11.79 1.09
N ALA A 44 -5.37 -11.94 1.13
CA ALA A 44 -4.51 -11.79 -0.05
C ALA A 44 -4.81 -12.86 -1.13
N GLN A 45 -5.10 -14.09 -0.72
CA GLN A 45 -5.51 -15.17 -1.62
C GLN A 45 -6.86 -14.86 -2.28
N GLU A 46 -7.85 -14.39 -1.53
CA GLU A 46 -9.17 -13.98 -2.05
C GLU A 46 -9.03 -12.85 -3.07
N LEU A 47 -8.22 -11.82 -2.76
CA LEU A 47 -7.93 -10.74 -3.69
C LEU A 47 -7.23 -11.25 -4.96
N SER A 48 -6.31 -12.19 -4.86
CA SER A 48 -5.68 -12.81 -6.03
C SER A 48 -6.70 -13.57 -6.91
N GLN A 49 -7.67 -14.24 -6.29
CA GLN A 49 -8.75 -14.95 -6.99
C GLN A 49 -9.70 -13.98 -7.68
N TYR A 50 -9.95 -12.80 -7.09
CA TYR A 50 -10.73 -11.75 -7.73
C TYR A 50 -10.15 -11.33 -9.08
N PHE A 51 -8.83 -11.11 -9.16
CA PHE A 51 -8.18 -10.74 -10.43
C PHE A 51 -8.33 -11.84 -11.48
N VAL A 52 -8.12 -13.11 -11.10
CA VAL A 52 -8.27 -14.25 -12.01
C VAL A 52 -9.71 -14.42 -12.48
N LYS A 53 -10.68 -14.42 -11.55
CA LYS A 53 -12.10 -14.65 -11.84
C LYS A 53 -12.68 -13.58 -12.77
N ASN A 54 -12.23 -12.33 -12.62
CA ASN A 54 -12.67 -11.21 -13.45
C ASN A 54 -11.79 -11.01 -14.70
N ASN A 55 -10.85 -11.92 -14.97
CA ASN A 55 -9.93 -11.84 -16.11
C ASN A 55 -9.19 -10.49 -16.21
N ILE A 56 -8.82 -9.93 -15.05
CA ILE A 56 -8.09 -8.67 -14.95
C ILE A 56 -6.61 -8.95 -15.22
N LYS A 57 -6.06 -8.34 -16.26
CA LYS A 57 -4.64 -8.42 -16.59
C LYS A 57 -3.86 -7.33 -15.86
N ILE A 58 -3.00 -7.75 -14.94
CA ILE A 58 -2.02 -6.88 -14.29
C ILE A 58 -0.69 -7.06 -15.00
N ASP A 59 -0.07 -5.97 -15.43
CA ASP A 59 1.25 -6.02 -16.10
C ASP A 59 2.41 -5.98 -15.09
N ARG A 60 2.19 -5.32 -13.94
CA ARG A 60 3.22 -5.18 -12.90
C ARG A 60 2.63 -4.97 -11.51
N ILE A 61 3.29 -5.54 -10.50
CA ILE A 61 2.99 -5.32 -9.09
C ILE A 61 4.10 -4.47 -8.48
N TYR A 62 3.76 -3.29 -7.96
CA TYR A 62 4.64 -2.49 -7.10
C TYR A 62 4.27 -2.74 -5.64
N SER A 63 5.28 -2.84 -4.77
CA SER A 63 5.06 -3.05 -3.34
C SER A 63 5.94 -2.14 -2.50
N SER A 64 5.39 -1.69 -1.38
CA SER A 64 6.17 -1.16 -0.26
C SER A 64 7.18 -2.20 0.25
N PRO A 65 8.36 -1.80 0.74
CA PRO A 65 9.43 -2.73 1.12
C PRO A 65 9.18 -3.49 2.44
N LEU A 66 8.08 -3.22 3.15
CA LEU A 66 7.80 -3.88 4.44
C LEU A 66 7.29 -5.31 4.22
N PHE A 67 7.55 -6.19 5.19
CA PHE A 67 7.30 -7.61 5.09
C PHE A 67 5.83 -7.93 4.79
N ARG A 68 4.87 -7.31 5.50
CA ARG A 68 3.43 -7.51 5.27
C ARG A 68 2.95 -7.15 3.87
N THR A 69 3.49 -6.07 3.28
CA THR A 69 3.12 -5.63 1.92
C THR A 69 3.76 -6.53 0.87
N LEU A 70 5.00 -6.95 1.10
CA LEU A 70 5.68 -7.94 0.24
C LEU A 70 5.05 -9.31 0.30
N GLN A 71 4.59 -9.76 1.47
CA GLN A 71 3.89 -11.02 1.63
C GLN A 71 2.52 -11.00 0.91
N THR A 72 1.78 -9.90 1.05
CA THR A 72 0.51 -9.69 0.31
C THR A 72 0.78 -9.70 -1.21
N ALA A 73 1.77 -8.93 -1.66
CA ALA A 73 2.14 -8.84 -3.08
C ALA A 73 2.62 -10.19 -3.63
N SER A 74 3.41 -10.94 -2.88
CA SER A 74 3.96 -12.23 -3.31
C SER A 74 2.87 -13.29 -3.49
N ILE A 75 1.91 -13.36 -2.56
CA ILE A 75 0.74 -14.26 -2.69
C ILE A 75 -0.02 -13.99 -3.99
N ILE A 76 -0.23 -12.70 -4.31
CA ILE A 76 -0.92 -12.31 -5.54
C ILE A 76 -0.03 -12.60 -6.77
N ALA A 77 1.26 -12.28 -6.70
CA ALA A 77 2.23 -12.50 -7.76
C ALA A 77 2.38 -13.98 -8.12
N ASP A 78 2.35 -14.88 -7.14
CA ASP A 78 2.35 -16.32 -7.35
C ASP A 78 1.13 -16.78 -8.16
N LYS A 79 -0.04 -16.18 -7.88
CA LYS A 79 -1.28 -16.53 -8.58
C LYS A 79 -1.33 -15.99 -10.01
N LEU A 80 -0.81 -14.79 -10.22
CA LEU A 80 -0.83 -14.09 -11.52
C LEU A 80 0.41 -14.36 -12.38
N ASP A 81 1.38 -15.10 -11.85
CA ASP A 81 2.70 -15.35 -12.43
C ASP A 81 3.45 -14.07 -12.82
N LEU A 82 3.59 -13.17 -11.84
CA LEU A 82 4.27 -11.87 -12.00
C LEU A 82 5.47 -11.75 -11.07
N GLU A 83 6.32 -10.76 -11.35
CA GLU A 83 7.35 -10.30 -10.42
C GLU A 83 6.83 -9.15 -9.54
N VAL A 84 7.48 -8.94 -8.40
CA VAL A 84 7.19 -7.84 -7.46
C VAL A 84 8.31 -6.81 -7.51
N PHE A 85 7.95 -5.54 -7.72
CA PHE A 85 8.86 -4.42 -7.86
C PHE A 85 8.79 -3.57 -6.59
N ILE A 86 9.86 -3.56 -5.80
CA ILE A 86 9.89 -2.80 -4.54
C ILE A 86 10.04 -1.31 -4.83
N GLU A 87 9.06 -0.50 -4.45
CA GLU A 87 9.14 0.96 -4.56
C GLU A 87 9.11 1.59 -3.16
N TYR A 88 10.22 2.23 -2.78
CA TYR A 88 10.39 2.82 -1.45
C TYR A 88 9.48 4.02 -1.20
N GLY A 89 9.04 4.72 -2.25
CA GLY A 89 8.03 5.76 -2.19
C GLY A 89 6.66 5.30 -1.71
N LEU A 90 6.44 3.99 -1.57
CA LEU A 90 5.23 3.37 -1.01
C LEU A 90 5.40 2.93 0.45
N SER A 91 6.52 3.27 1.09
CA SER A 91 6.79 2.91 2.51
C SER A 91 5.74 3.49 3.45
N GLU A 92 5.64 2.88 4.64
CA GLU A 92 4.72 3.30 5.70
C GLU A 92 4.93 4.77 6.09
N TRP A 93 3.87 5.40 6.58
CA TRP A 93 3.97 6.73 7.15
C TRP A 93 4.29 6.64 8.65
N TYR A 94 5.31 7.38 9.08
CA TYR A 94 5.64 7.54 10.50
C TYR A 94 5.54 9.02 10.84
N ASP A 95 4.51 9.39 11.62
CA ASP A 95 4.35 10.75 12.13
C ASP A 95 5.43 11.04 13.20
N PRO A 96 6.28 12.06 13.03
CA PRO A 96 7.27 12.46 14.03
C PRO A 96 6.71 12.80 15.42
N LEU A 97 5.43 13.15 15.52
CA LEU A 97 4.77 13.46 16.79
C LEU A 97 4.39 12.18 17.56
N GLU A 98 4.15 11.07 16.86
CA GLU A 98 3.71 9.80 17.45
C GLU A 98 4.83 8.76 17.51
N ALA A 99 5.69 8.74 16.49
CA ALA A 99 6.74 7.75 16.34
C ALA A 99 8.03 8.16 17.06
N LYS A 100 8.46 7.34 18.01
CA LYS A 100 9.75 7.50 18.70
C LYS A 100 10.93 6.91 17.92
N THR A 101 10.64 6.07 16.93
CA THR A 101 11.63 5.36 16.11
C THR A 101 11.10 5.21 14.70
N TYR A 102 11.96 5.36 13.70
CA TYR A 102 11.64 5.18 12.28
C TYR A 102 12.29 3.88 11.80
N PRO A 103 11.55 2.75 11.83
CA PRO A 103 12.12 1.47 11.44
C PRO A 103 12.46 1.49 9.95
N ASN A 104 13.67 1.05 9.62
CA ASN A 104 14.06 0.80 8.24
C ASN A 104 13.42 -0.51 7.73
N CYS A 105 13.34 -0.66 6.42
CA CYS A 105 13.01 -1.96 5.82
C CYS A 105 14.22 -2.90 5.84
N ALA A 106 13.97 -4.21 5.78
CA ALA A 106 15.04 -5.18 5.67
C ALA A 106 15.82 -5.04 4.35
N PRO A 107 17.11 -5.43 4.31
CA PRO A 107 17.88 -5.45 3.08
C PRO A 107 17.27 -6.37 2.03
N LEU A 108 17.42 -6.02 0.75
CA LEU A 108 16.92 -6.84 -0.37
C LEU A 108 17.42 -8.29 -0.33
N SER A 109 18.65 -8.52 0.12
CA SER A 109 19.20 -9.88 0.27
C SER A 109 18.38 -10.73 1.22
N VAL A 110 17.98 -10.17 2.37
CA VAL A 110 17.14 -10.84 3.37
C VAL A 110 15.73 -11.05 2.83
N LEU A 111 15.13 -10.01 2.25
CA LEU A 111 13.76 -10.07 1.73
C LEU A 111 13.59 -11.14 0.62
N ARG A 112 14.61 -11.34 -0.22
CA ARG A 112 14.57 -12.35 -1.29
C ARG A 112 14.65 -13.79 -0.80
N GLU A 113 15.14 -14.03 0.42
CA GLU A 113 15.07 -15.36 1.04
C GLU A 113 13.62 -15.75 1.33
N PHE A 114 12.77 -14.77 1.65
CA PHE A 114 11.34 -14.97 1.91
C PHE A 114 10.48 -14.86 0.65
N PHE A 115 10.84 -13.96 -0.28
CA PHE A 115 10.01 -13.56 -1.41
C PHE A 115 10.80 -13.67 -2.73
N PRO A 116 10.89 -14.87 -3.34
CA PRO A 116 11.75 -15.10 -4.50
C PRO A 116 11.30 -14.38 -5.78
N ARG A 117 10.03 -13.95 -5.85
CA ARG A 117 9.48 -13.17 -6.99
C ARG A 117 9.83 -11.68 -6.98
N ILE A 118 10.56 -11.19 -5.98
CA ILE A 118 11.06 -9.81 -6.01
C ILE A 118 12.02 -9.66 -7.19
N ASN A 119 11.75 -8.68 -8.06
CA ASN A 119 12.65 -8.32 -9.14
C ASN A 119 13.87 -7.56 -8.56
N PRO A 120 15.10 -8.11 -8.67
CA PRO A 120 16.28 -7.50 -8.07
C PRO A 120 16.93 -6.41 -8.95
N ALA A 121 16.53 -6.30 -10.22
CA ALA A 121 17.07 -5.34 -11.16
C ALA A 121 16.34 -3.98 -11.10
N TYR A 122 15.14 -3.95 -10.53
CA TYR A 122 14.39 -2.73 -10.32
C TYR A 122 15.07 -1.83 -9.28
N ILE A 123 15.30 -0.58 -9.66
CA ILE A 123 15.82 0.46 -8.78
C ILE A 123 14.63 1.33 -8.38
N PRO A 124 14.28 1.42 -7.09
CA PRO A 124 13.21 2.30 -6.60
C PRO A 124 13.43 3.74 -7.07
N ILE A 125 12.38 4.38 -7.56
CA ILE A 125 12.45 5.75 -8.10
C ILE A 125 12.54 6.75 -6.96
N THR A 126 11.75 6.54 -5.92
CA THR A 126 11.75 7.39 -4.73
C THR A 126 12.75 6.86 -3.72
N LYS A 127 13.47 7.76 -3.03
CA LYS A 127 14.35 7.37 -1.92
C LYS A 127 13.52 6.87 -0.74
N LEU A 128 14.07 5.93 0.02
CA LEU A 128 13.45 5.47 1.26
C LEU A 128 13.28 6.66 2.23
N PRO A 129 12.06 6.91 2.74
CA PRO A 129 11.87 7.87 3.82
C PRO A 129 12.49 7.27 5.09
N ASN A 130 13.61 7.84 5.54
CA ASN A 130 14.39 7.31 6.66
C ASN A 130 14.17 8.08 7.97
N ASP A 131 13.54 9.25 7.87
CA ASP A 131 13.15 10.10 8.97
C ASP A 131 11.63 10.25 8.87
N GLY A 132 10.91 10.22 10.00
CA GLY A 132 9.47 10.47 9.98
C GLY A 132 9.12 11.74 9.22
N GLU A 133 7.90 11.81 8.72
CA GLU A 133 7.45 12.92 7.89
C GLU A 133 6.14 13.49 8.39
N THR A 134 5.96 14.81 8.28
CA THR A 134 4.65 15.43 8.52
C THR A 134 3.65 14.95 7.47
N LEU A 135 2.35 15.16 7.68
CA LEU A 135 1.34 14.84 6.67
C LEU A 135 1.64 15.53 5.32
N GLN A 136 2.06 16.80 5.35
CA GLN A 136 2.46 17.49 4.13
C GLN A 136 3.69 16.85 3.47
N GLY A 137 4.61 16.31 4.25
CA GLY A 137 5.74 15.50 3.78
C GLY A 137 5.27 14.24 3.05
N LEU A 138 4.37 13.47 3.69
CA LEU A 138 3.72 12.29 3.11
C LEU A 138 3.06 12.64 1.78
N GLN A 139 2.22 13.67 1.75
CA GLN A 139 1.52 14.11 0.53
C GLN A 139 2.52 14.46 -0.59
N LYS A 140 3.57 15.23 -0.30
CA LYS A 140 4.62 15.58 -1.28
C LYS A 140 5.38 14.35 -1.78
N ARG A 141 5.66 13.38 -0.90
CA ARG A 141 6.30 12.11 -1.27
C ARG A 141 5.42 11.34 -2.23
N LEU A 142 4.14 11.16 -1.89
CA LEU A 142 3.22 10.39 -2.73
C LEU A 142 2.86 11.09 -4.03
N ASP A 143 2.82 12.44 -4.08
CA ASP A 143 2.72 13.19 -5.34
C ASP A 143 3.84 12.82 -6.31
N ARG A 144 5.08 12.85 -5.82
CA ARG A 144 6.27 12.53 -6.63
C ARG A 144 6.29 11.07 -7.02
N THR A 145 6.01 10.15 -6.09
CA THR A 145 6.00 8.71 -6.35
C THR A 145 4.93 8.36 -7.39
N MET A 146 3.70 8.85 -7.25
CA MET A 146 2.63 8.54 -8.21
C MET A 146 2.91 9.11 -9.59
N GLN A 147 3.39 10.36 -9.68
CA GLN A 147 3.79 10.95 -10.95
C GLN A 147 4.90 10.13 -11.61
N SER A 148 5.93 9.76 -10.84
CA SER A 148 7.07 9.00 -11.38
C SER A 148 6.69 7.58 -11.84
N LEU A 149 5.79 6.90 -11.11
CA LEU A 149 5.27 5.59 -11.53
C LEU A 149 4.41 5.69 -12.78
N VAL A 150 3.63 6.77 -12.92
CA VAL A 150 2.86 7.06 -14.13
C VAL A 150 3.78 7.27 -15.33
N ASP A 151 4.83 8.07 -15.16
CA ASP A 151 5.78 8.40 -16.23
C ASP A 151 6.65 7.20 -16.60
N ALA A 152 7.07 6.38 -15.64
CA ALA A 152 7.83 5.16 -15.89
C ALA A 152 6.99 4.01 -16.49
N GLY A 153 5.66 4.14 -16.49
CA GLY A 153 4.72 3.12 -16.96
C GLY A 153 4.29 3.29 -18.43
N GLU A 154 5.05 3.97 -19.26
CA GLU A 154 4.68 4.21 -20.67
C GLU A 154 4.42 2.93 -21.47
N ASP A 155 5.08 1.82 -21.15
CA ASP A 155 4.87 0.51 -21.81
C ASP A 155 3.86 -0.40 -21.09
N LEU A 156 3.35 0.03 -19.94
CA LEU A 156 2.37 -0.71 -19.15
C LEU A 156 0.96 -0.20 -19.43
N LYS A 157 -0.06 -1.01 -19.18
CA LYS A 157 -1.48 -0.63 -19.21
C LYS A 157 -2.11 -0.68 -17.83
N CYS A 158 -1.83 -1.70 -17.05
CA CYS A 158 -2.44 -1.92 -15.75
C CYS A 158 -1.42 -2.34 -14.70
N VAL A 159 -1.42 -1.67 -13.55
CA VAL A 159 -0.53 -2.02 -12.44
C VAL A 159 -1.30 -2.16 -11.14
N LEU A 160 -0.75 -2.96 -10.23
CA LEU A 160 -1.23 -3.13 -8.86
C LEU A 160 -0.20 -2.55 -7.89
N ILE A 161 -0.63 -1.69 -6.99
CA ILE A 161 0.18 -1.06 -5.95
C ILE A 161 -0.24 -1.63 -4.60
N ILE A 162 0.69 -2.27 -3.90
CA ILE A 162 0.49 -2.82 -2.55
C ILE A 162 1.24 -1.97 -1.53
N ALA A 163 0.51 -1.34 -0.61
CA ALA A 163 1.14 -0.48 0.41
C ALA A 163 0.32 -0.42 1.71
N HIS A 164 0.50 0.65 2.48
CA HIS A 164 -0.12 0.89 3.78
C HIS A 164 -1.23 1.93 3.67
N ALA A 165 -2.12 1.98 4.67
CA ALA A 165 -3.29 2.85 4.62
C ALA A 165 -2.96 4.31 4.28
N ALA A 166 -2.04 4.92 5.03
CA ALA A 166 -1.65 6.31 4.84
C ALA A 166 -1.08 6.58 3.45
N SER A 167 -0.14 5.75 3.01
CA SER A 167 0.49 5.87 1.70
C SER A 167 -0.48 5.62 0.55
N LEU A 168 -1.44 4.70 0.70
CA LEU A 168 -2.46 4.46 -0.32
C LEU A 168 -3.47 5.61 -0.39
N VAL A 169 -3.97 6.09 0.75
CA VAL A 169 -4.91 7.22 0.76
C VAL A 169 -4.25 8.47 0.17
N ALA A 170 -3.03 8.82 0.60
CA ALA A 170 -2.28 9.93 0.03
C ALA A 170 -1.96 9.72 -1.46
N GLY A 171 -1.57 8.51 -1.86
CA GLY A 171 -1.28 8.14 -3.24
C GLY A 171 -2.49 8.23 -4.17
N VAL A 172 -3.65 7.74 -3.74
CA VAL A 172 -4.90 7.86 -4.52
C VAL A 172 -5.29 9.32 -4.67
N LYS A 173 -5.29 10.10 -3.58
CA LYS A 173 -5.55 11.55 -3.60
C LYS A 173 -4.58 12.32 -4.50
N ALA A 174 -3.30 11.93 -4.52
CA ALA A 174 -2.28 12.46 -5.42
C ALA A 174 -2.62 12.17 -6.89
N LEU A 175 -2.93 10.92 -7.21
CA LEU A 175 -3.21 10.46 -8.56
C LEU A 175 -4.43 11.16 -9.17
N ILE A 176 -5.55 11.23 -8.44
CA ILE A 176 -6.80 11.85 -8.90
C ILE A 176 -6.81 13.38 -8.73
N LYS A 177 -5.76 13.95 -8.12
CA LYS A 177 -5.61 15.38 -7.81
C LYS A 177 -6.76 15.96 -6.97
N GLN A 178 -7.24 15.20 -5.98
CA GLN A 178 -8.32 15.62 -5.07
C GLN A 178 -7.91 15.34 -3.62
N ARG A 179 -7.44 16.35 -2.89
CA ARG A 179 -7.01 16.21 -1.48
C ARG A 179 -8.17 15.92 -0.52
N GLY A 180 -9.34 16.50 -0.78
CA GLY A 180 -10.55 16.30 0.02
C GLY A 180 -11.32 15.01 -0.25
N ALA A 181 -10.85 14.13 -1.16
CA ALA A 181 -11.55 12.88 -1.45
C ALA A 181 -11.52 11.92 -0.26
N VAL A 182 -12.64 11.31 0.10
CA VAL A 182 -12.69 10.26 1.12
C VAL A 182 -12.28 8.93 0.49
N ILE A 183 -11.16 8.36 0.92
CA ILE A 183 -10.63 7.10 0.40
C ILE A 183 -10.72 6.03 1.50
N ASN A 184 -11.46 4.96 1.25
CA ASN A 184 -11.51 3.80 2.14
C ASN A 184 -10.27 2.92 1.92
N CYS A 185 -9.70 2.43 3.01
CA CYS A 185 -8.48 1.64 2.99
C CYS A 185 -8.45 0.58 4.11
N GLY A 186 -9.36 -0.38 4.03
CA GLY A 186 -9.36 -1.60 4.85
C GLY A 186 -8.26 -2.59 4.44
N THR A 187 -8.01 -3.60 5.25
CA THR A 187 -7.05 -4.66 4.89
C THR A 187 -7.46 -5.38 3.61
N CYS A 188 -6.54 -5.54 2.66
CA CYS A 188 -6.80 -6.08 1.32
C CYS A 188 -7.96 -5.43 0.54
N SER A 189 -8.47 -4.26 0.96
CA SER A 189 -9.47 -3.53 0.18
C SER A 189 -8.88 -3.08 -1.15
N LEU A 190 -9.67 -3.12 -2.22
CA LEU A 190 -9.25 -2.79 -3.58
C LEU A 190 -9.79 -1.43 -4.01
N THR A 191 -8.90 -0.51 -4.30
CA THR A 191 -9.20 0.77 -4.94
C THR A 191 -8.76 0.73 -6.40
N LYS A 192 -9.56 1.28 -7.31
CA LYS A 192 -9.27 1.32 -8.76
C LYS A 192 -9.37 2.75 -9.25
N CYS A 193 -8.30 3.21 -9.90
CA CYS A 193 -8.29 4.44 -10.66
C CYS A 193 -8.06 4.16 -12.14
N THR A 194 -8.82 4.81 -13.03
CA THR A 194 -8.68 4.71 -14.49
C THR A 194 -8.35 6.06 -15.11
N ARG A 195 -7.62 6.03 -16.22
CA ARG A 195 -7.28 7.25 -16.95
C ARG A 195 -8.45 7.69 -17.84
N SER A 196 -8.79 8.97 -17.75
CA SER A 196 -9.72 9.68 -18.64
C SER A 196 -8.98 10.76 -19.43
N LYS A 197 -9.71 11.51 -20.28
CA LYS A 197 -9.15 12.66 -21.01
C LYS A 197 -8.76 13.82 -20.09
N GLU A 198 -9.38 13.91 -18.92
CA GLU A 198 -9.23 15.02 -17.97
C GLU A 198 -8.28 14.71 -16.80
N GLY A 199 -7.83 13.45 -16.68
CA GLY A 199 -6.97 13.00 -15.59
C GLY A 199 -7.29 11.57 -15.16
N TRP A 200 -7.11 11.28 -13.88
CA TRP A 200 -7.45 9.98 -13.30
C TRP A 200 -8.78 10.06 -12.55
N VAL A 201 -9.59 9.01 -12.69
CA VAL A 201 -10.92 8.89 -12.07
C VAL A 201 -10.91 7.72 -11.11
N LEU A 202 -11.45 7.93 -9.90
CA LEU A 202 -11.69 6.87 -8.91
C LEU A 202 -12.95 6.08 -9.30
N GLU A 203 -12.79 4.81 -9.65
CA GLU A 203 -13.91 3.93 -10.05
C GLU A 203 -14.32 2.94 -8.95
N LEU A 204 -13.36 2.47 -8.14
CA LEU A 204 -13.61 1.63 -6.96
C LEU A 204 -12.89 2.25 -5.77
N ASN A 205 -13.57 2.35 -4.63
CA ASN A 205 -13.06 3.03 -3.44
C ASN A 205 -13.06 2.09 -2.22
N GLY A 206 -11.93 1.41 -2.01
CA GLY A 206 -11.74 0.45 -0.92
C GLY A 206 -12.75 -0.70 -0.96
N ASP A 207 -13.00 -1.26 -2.15
CA ASP A 207 -13.93 -2.37 -2.33
C ASP A 207 -13.42 -3.63 -1.61
N THR A 208 -14.29 -4.24 -0.81
CA THR A 208 -14.02 -5.50 -0.10
C THR A 208 -15.03 -6.58 -0.47
N SER A 209 -15.76 -6.40 -1.59
CA SER A 209 -16.76 -7.37 -2.06
C SER A 209 -16.18 -8.74 -2.41
N SER A 210 -14.86 -8.79 -2.65
CA SER A 210 -14.10 -10.03 -2.88
C SER A 210 -13.68 -10.75 -1.61
N LEU A 211 -13.73 -10.08 -0.45
CA LEU A 211 -13.27 -10.62 0.83
C LEU A 211 -14.43 -11.28 1.58
N SER A 212 -14.22 -12.49 2.07
CA SER A 212 -15.28 -13.27 2.75
C SER A 212 -15.81 -12.59 4.02
N HIS A 213 -14.98 -11.79 4.67
CA HIS A 213 -15.30 -11.06 5.90
C HIS A 213 -15.57 -9.57 5.68
N GLY A 214 -15.58 -9.09 4.43
CA GLY A 214 -15.87 -7.69 4.11
C GLY A 214 -14.78 -6.72 4.58
N SER A 215 -15.19 -5.53 5.04
CA SER A 215 -14.26 -4.47 5.45
C SER A 215 -13.82 -4.64 6.90
N GLU A 216 -12.50 -4.62 7.12
CA GLU A 216 -11.85 -4.75 8.43
C GLU A 216 -10.76 -3.68 8.55
N ASN A 217 -10.58 -3.11 9.75
CA ASN A 217 -9.52 -2.12 10.06
C ASN A 217 -9.46 -0.95 9.06
N ASN A 218 -10.61 -0.43 8.62
CA ASN A 218 -10.68 0.66 7.65
C ASN A 218 -10.00 1.93 8.20
N CYS A 219 -9.20 2.58 7.36
CA CYS A 219 -8.55 3.84 7.68
C CYS A 219 -8.92 4.89 6.64
N ILE A 220 -9.28 6.08 7.12
CA ILE A 220 -9.61 7.24 6.31
C ILE A 220 -8.77 8.45 6.76
N PHE A 221 -8.36 9.28 5.81
CA PHE A 221 -7.77 10.60 6.10
C PHE A 221 -8.79 11.68 5.77
N THR A 222 -9.29 12.35 6.79
CA THR A 222 -10.13 13.53 6.65
C THR A 222 -9.34 14.75 7.11
N GLU A 223 -9.18 15.74 6.22
CA GLU A 223 -8.73 17.07 6.62
C GLU A 223 -9.89 17.69 7.41
N VAL A 224 -9.73 17.92 8.71
CA VAL A 224 -10.75 18.62 9.51
C VAL A 224 -10.39 20.10 9.48
N ALA A 225 -11.19 20.88 8.76
CA ALA A 225 -11.12 22.33 8.87
C ALA A 225 -11.70 22.72 10.25
N VAL A 226 -10.84 23.04 11.22
CA VAL A 226 -11.28 23.64 12.48
C VAL A 226 -11.48 25.14 12.24
N GLU A 227 -12.65 25.68 12.62
CA GLU A 227 -13.10 27.05 12.33
C GLU A 227 -12.22 28.19 12.91
N ASP A 228 -11.10 27.89 13.57
CA ASP A 228 -10.22 28.87 14.22
C ASP A 228 -8.85 29.06 13.54
N GLY A 229 -8.71 28.68 12.27
CA GLY A 229 -7.51 28.97 11.47
C GLY A 229 -6.32 28.04 11.72
N VAL A 230 -6.55 26.94 12.44
CA VAL A 230 -5.62 25.80 12.55
C VAL A 230 -6.28 24.62 11.84
N ASN A 231 -5.76 24.23 10.68
CA ASN A 231 -6.14 22.93 10.10
C ASN A 231 -5.53 21.85 11.01
N GLU A 232 -6.37 21.09 11.70
CA GLU A 232 -5.95 19.85 12.36
C GLU A 232 -6.33 18.68 11.46
N ASP A 233 -5.35 17.89 11.05
CA ASP A 233 -5.59 16.71 10.24
C ASP A 233 -5.75 15.50 11.16
N GLU A 234 -6.95 14.89 11.18
CA GLU A 234 -7.20 13.66 11.94
C GLU A 234 -7.16 12.43 11.01
N MET A 235 -6.24 11.52 11.29
CA MET A 235 -6.30 10.16 10.76
C MET A 235 -7.21 9.32 11.66
N GLN A 236 -8.42 9.04 11.21
CA GLN A 236 -9.31 8.11 11.92
C GLN A 236 -9.03 6.69 11.46
N ILE A 237 -8.32 5.94 12.29
CA ILE A 237 -8.21 4.48 12.17
C ILE A 237 -9.41 3.88 12.91
N ASN A 238 -10.42 3.40 12.17
CA ASN A 238 -11.51 2.64 12.76
C ASN A 238 -11.02 1.20 12.96
N ASN A 239 -10.47 0.93 14.15
CA ASN A 239 -10.17 -0.42 14.62
C ASN A 239 -11.47 -1.13 15.00
N TYR A 240 -12.21 -1.62 14.00
CA TYR A 240 -13.21 -2.66 14.17
C TYR A 240 -12.65 -3.98 13.64
#